data_AF-A0A196SDQ6-F1
#
_entry.id   AF-A0A196SDQ6-F1
#
_cell.length_a   1.000
_cell.length_b   1.000
_cell.length_c   1.000
_cell.angle_alpha   90.00
_cell.angle_beta   90.00
_cell.angle_gamma   90.00
#
_symmetry.space_group_name_H-M   'P 1'
#
loop_
_entity.id
_entity.type
_entity.pdbx_description
1 polymer ?
#
loop_
_entity_poly.entity_id
_entity_poly.type
_entity_poly.pdbx_seq_one_letter_code
_entity_poly.pdbx_strand_id
1 'polypeptide(L)'
;MQQQEGGKQTKDAKKALAKALKKKEKAEKKAEVEYQREVRKKREEERMENERKREEEKRRKEEEEEEKARALEEERRRQEEEEYKKWENLISVESEGEGVKEALLNDETRVGELLGRLEREKVCVVDEVACELGVTSEEVVSALETLEAEGRVLVVFDDRGKVMVVSEAEAEAVARVVEKEGRISLAKLTAMCDSMIDLKGE
;
A
#
# COMPACT_ATOMS: atom_id res chain seq x y z
N MET A 1 21.86 -107.65 -63.28
CA MET A 1 21.07 -106.64 -62.53
C MET A 1 21.98 -105.68 -61.72
N GLN A 2 23.11 -105.18 -62.23
CA GLN A 2 24.06 -104.39 -61.40
C GLN A 2 24.47 -103.02 -61.97
N GLN A 3 23.69 -102.42 -62.88
CA GLN A 3 24.02 -101.09 -63.43
C GLN A 3 23.02 -99.96 -63.10
N GLN A 4 22.05 -100.18 -62.19
CA GLN A 4 21.09 -99.13 -61.79
C GLN A 4 21.39 -98.47 -60.43
N GLU A 5 22.34 -98.96 -59.63
CA GLU A 5 22.55 -98.46 -58.26
C GLU A 5 23.47 -97.23 -58.15
N GLY A 6 24.47 -97.08 -59.03
CA GLY A 6 25.43 -95.95 -58.99
C GLY A 6 24.86 -94.59 -59.41
N GLY A 7 23.80 -94.57 -60.23
CA GLY A 7 23.12 -93.34 -60.65
C GLY A 7 22.15 -92.75 -59.62
N LYS A 8 21.74 -93.54 -58.62
CA LYS A 8 20.88 -93.10 -57.51
C LYS A 8 21.70 -92.43 -56.41
N GLN A 9 22.82 -93.03 -56.00
CA GLN A 9 23.69 -92.53 -54.93
C GLN A 9 24.29 -91.14 -55.22
N THR A 10 24.62 -90.84 -56.48
CA THR A 10 25.16 -89.52 -56.89
C THR A 10 24.11 -88.41 -56.93
N LYS A 11 22.83 -88.74 -57.20
CA LYS A 11 21.71 -87.80 -57.13
C LYS A 11 21.32 -87.50 -55.67
N ASP A 12 21.38 -88.50 -54.80
CA ASP A 12 21.11 -88.33 -53.37
C ASP A 12 22.18 -87.48 -52.66
N ALA A 13 23.47 -87.65 -53.03
CA ALA A 13 24.55 -86.80 -52.53
C ALA A 13 24.42 -85.32 -52.96
N LYS A 14 24.07 -85.05 -54.23
CA LYS A 14 23.81 -83.69 -54.71
C LYS A 14 22.59 -83.04 -54.03
N LYS A 15 21.54 -83.84 -53.76
CA LYS A 15 20.35 -83.38 -53.03
C LYS A 15 20.64 -83.08 -51.55
N ALA A 16 21.51 -83.86 -50.91
CA ALA A 16 21.97 -83.61 -49.55
C ALA A 16 22.80 -82.32 -49.45
N LEU A 17 23.72 -82.08 -50.39
CA LEU A 17 24.52 -80.86 -50.44
C LEU A 17 23.64 -79.62 -50.69
N ALA A 18 22.70 -79.68 -51.63
CA ALA A 18 21.76 -78.60 -51.89
C ALA A 18 20.86 -78.29 -50.66
N LYS A 19 20.44 -79.32 -49.92
CA LYS A 19 19.67 -79.16 -48.67
C LYS A 19 20.53 -78.55 -47.55
N ALA A 20 21.80 -78.90 -47.46
CA ALA A 20 22.74 -78.32 -46.49
C ALA A 20 23.03 -76.84 -46.79
N LEU A 21 23.25 -76.48 -48.06
CA LEU A 21 23.44 -75.09 -48.48
C LEU A 21 22.19 -74.24 -48.22
N LYS A 22 21.00 -74.73 -48.57
CA LYS A 22 19.73 -74.04 -48.27
C LYS A 22 19.47 -73.89 -46.76
N LYS A 23 19.95 -74.84 -45.94
CA LYS A 23 19.87 -74.75 -44.47
C LYS A 23 20.84 -73.71 -43.91
N LYS A 24 22.07 -73.62 -44.44
CA LYS A 24 23.04 -72.58 -44.08
C LYS A 24 22.56 -71.18 -44.48
N GLU A 25 22.10 -71.00 -45.72
CA GLU A 25 21.55 -69.72 -46.20
C GLU A 25 20.33 -69.27 -45.38
N LYS A 26 19.44 -70.22 -44.99
CA LYS A 26 18.31 -69.91 -44.12
C LYS A 26 18.73 -69.58 -42.68
N ALA A 27 19.83 -70.13 -42.19
CA ALA A 27 20.38 -69.80 -40.87
C ALA A 27 21.04 -68.41 -40.88
N GLU A 28 21.79 -68.10 -41.93
CA GLU A 28 22.45 -66.79 -42.13
C GLU A 28 21.42 -65.67 -42.29
N LYS A 29 20.38 -65.87 -43.12
CA LYS A 29 19.26 -64.91 -43.23
C LYS A 29 18.51 -64.71 -41.92
N LYS A 30 18.42 -65.73 -41.06
CA LYS A 30 17.80 -65.59 -39.73
C LYS A 30 18.69 -64.79 -38.78
N ALA A 31 19.99 -65.05 -38.77
CA ALA A 31 20.96 -64.32 -37.96
C ALA A 31 21.02 -62.84 -38.36
N GLU A 32 20.99 -62.53 -39.66
CA GLU A 32 20.96 -61.16 -40.18
C GLU A 32 19.67 -60.42 -39.75
N VAL A 33 18.50 -61.06 -39.85
CA VAL A 33 17.22 -60.47 -39.41
C VAL A 33 17.18 -60.27 -37.90
N GLU A 34 17.79 -61.16 -37.11
CA GLU A 34 17.90 -61.03 -35.66
C GLU A 34 18.83 -59.89 -35.26
N TYR A 35 19.99 -59.78 -35.91
CA TYR A 35 20.93 -58.66 -35.73
C TYR A 35 20.28 -57.31 -36.09
N GLN A 36 19.58 -57.22 -37.22
CA GLN A 36 18.86 -56.00 -37.61
C GLN A 36 17.75 -55.62 -36.61
N ARG A 37 17.07 -56.61 -36.01
CA ARG A 37 16.09 -56.37 -34.94
C ARG A 37 16.75 -55.85 -33.66
N GLU A 38 17.90 -56.40 -33.26
CA GLU A 38 18.63 -55.91 -32.10
C GLU A 38 19.16 -54.48 -32.30
N VAL A 39 19.72 -54.17 -33.48
CA VAL A 39 20.17 -52.81 -33.81
C VAL A 39 19.01 -51.83 -33.80
N ARG A 40 17.85 -52.22 -34.36
CA ARG A 40 16.65 -51.39 -34.32
C ARG A 40 16.16 -51.14 -32.90
N LYS A 41 16.11 -52.18 -32.06
CA LYS A 41 15.72 -52.05 -30.64
C LYS A 41 16.66 -51.12 -29.87
N LYS A 42 17.98 -51.30 -29.99
CA LYS A 42 18.96 -50.42 -29.34
C LYS A 42 18.81 -48.96 -29.77
N ARG A 43 18.55 -48.72 -31.06
CA ARG A 43 18.32 -47.37 -31.59
C ARG A 43 17.01 -46.74 -31.12
N GLU A 44 15.96 -47.54 -30.95
CA GLU A 44 14.69 -47.09 -30.38
C GLU A 44 14.83 -46.81 -28.87
N GLU A 45 15.52 -47.66 -28.12
CA GLU A 45 15.83 -47.46 -26.69
C GLU A 45 16.68 -46.19 -26.46
N GLU A 46 17.72 -45.97 -27.26
CA GLU A 46 18.56 -44.77 -27.18
C GLU A 46 17.77 -43.48 -27.46
N ARG A 47 16.83 -43.52 -28.42
CA ARG A 47 15.93 -42.39 -28.70
C ARG A 47 15.01 -42.10 -27.52
N MET A 48 14.39 -43.14 -26.96
CA MET A 48 13.49 -43.01 -25.80
C MET A 48 14.24 -42.49 -24.56
N GLU A 49 15.48 -42.93 -24.34
CA GLU A 49 16.30 -42.46 -23.24
C GLU A 49 16.71 -40.98 -23.42
N ASN A 50 17.09 -40.58 -24.63
CA ASN A 50 17.43 -39.19 -24.93
C ASN A 50 16.21 -38.26 -24.83
N GLU A 51 15.04 -38.72 -25.26
CA GLU A 51 13.78 -37.98 -25.12
C GLU A 51 13.40 -37.79 -23.64
N ARG A 52 13.50 -38.86 -22.83
CA ARG A 52 13.30 -38.78 -21.38
C ARG A 52 14.27 -37.80 -20.69
N LYS A 53 15.56 -37.84 -21.05
CA LYS A 53 16.55 -36.89 -20.49
C LYS A 53 16.23 -35.44 -20.86
N ARG A 54 15.78 -35.20 -22.09
CA ARG A 54 15.36 -33.85 -22.54
C ARG A 54 14.10 -33.36 -21.84
N GLU A 55 13.12 -34.24 -21.63
CA GLU A 55 11.90 -33.90 -20.87
C GLU A 55 12.22 -33.60 -19.40
N GLU A 56 13.09 -34.38 -18.77
CA GLU A 56 13.54 -34.14 -17.39
C GLU A 56 14.32 -32.83 -17.26
N GLU A 57 15.21 -32.51 -18.21
CA GLU A 57 15.94 -31.25 -18.23
C GLU A 57 15.00 -30.04 -18.43
N LYS A 58 13.97 -30.17 -19.30
CA LYS A 58 12.96 -29.13 -19.48
C LYS A 58 12.15 -28.90 -18.21
N ARG A 59 11.67 -29.98 -17.58
CA ARG A 59 10.92 -29.88 -16.31
C ARG A 59 11.74 -29.21 -15.22
N ARG A 60 13.03 -29.55 -15.08
CA ARG A 60 13.91 -28.91 -14.11
C ARG A 60 14.09 -27.41 -14.38
N LYS A 61 14.19 -27.00 -15.64
CA LYS A 61 14.29 -25.57 -16.01
C LYS A 61 12.98 -24.82 -15.73
N GLU A 62 11.85 -25.42 -16.06
CA GLU A 62 10.52 -24.86 -15.77
C GLU A 62 10.30 -24.72 -14.25
N GLU A 63 10.67 -25.72 -13.46
CA GLU A 63 10.58 -25.67 -11.99
C GLU A 63 11.50 -24.58 -11.40
N GLU A 64 12.73 -24.41 -11.92
CA GLU A 64 13.66 -23.35 -11.48
C GLU A 64 13.17 -21.94 -11.87
N GLU A 65 12.54 -21.79 -13.03
CA GLU A 65 11.98 -20.52 -13.49
C GLU A 65 10.72 -20.13 -12.68
N GLU A 66 9.86 -21.11 -12.36
CA GLU A 66 8.69 -20.90 -11.50
C GLU A 66 9.08 -20.56 -10.06
N GLU A 67 10.13 -21.18 -9.52
CA GLU A 67 10.67 -20.84 -8.19
C GLU A 67 11.25 -19.42 -8.16
N LYS A 68 12.02 -19.03 -9.17
CA LYS A 68 12.54 -17.65 -9.29
C LYS A 68 11.44 -16.62 -9.46
N ALA A 69 10.40 -16.92 -10.24
CA ALA A 69 9.25 -16.04 -10.41
C ALA A 69 8.50 -15.84 -9.08
N ARG A 70 8.27 -16.92 -8.33
CA ARG A 70 7.65 -16.87 -7.00
C ARG A 70 8.48 -16.07 -6.00
N ALA A 71 9.80 -16.28 -5.97
CA ALA A 71 10.69 -15.53 -5.09
C ALA A 71 10.70 -14.03 -5.40
N LEU A 72 10.69 -13.66 -6.69
CA LEU A 72 10.63 -12.26 -7.12
C LEU A 72 9.28 -11.61 -6.75
N GLU A 73 8.18 -12.34 -6.90
CA GLU A 73 6.84 -11.85 -6.52
C GLU A 73 6.72 -11.67 -5.00
N GLU A 74 7.25 -12.60 -4.20
CA GLU A 74 7.27 -12.49 -2.74
C GLU A 74 8.13 -11.31 -2.27
N GLU A 75 9.30 -11.10 -2.87
CA GLU A 75 10.15 -9.94 -2.58
C GLU A 75 9.45 -8.62 -2.96
N ARG A 76 8.78 -8.57 -4.11
CA ARG A 76 8.01 -7.40 -4.52
C ARG A 76 6.84 -7.12 -3.58
N ARG A 77 6.11 -8.17 -3.16
CA ARG A 77 5.02 -8.04 -2.19
C ARG A 77 5.52 -7.53 -0.84
N ARG A 78 6.70 -8.00 -0.39
CA ARG A 78 7.32 -7.52 0.83
C ARG A 78 7.72 -6.04 0.74
N GLN A 79 8.29 -5.63 -0.39
CA GLN A 79 8.59 -4.22 -0.64
C GLN A 79 7.32 -3.37 -0.66
N GLU A 80 6.25 -3.84 -1.32
CA GLU A 80 4.94 -3.17 -1.34
C GLU A 80 4.32 -3.10 0.06
N GLU A 81 4.41 -4.15 0.89
CA GLU A 81 3.96 -4.16 2.28
C GLU A 81 4.77 -3.19 3.16
N GLU A 82 6.09 -3.13 2.98
CA GLU A 82 6.96 -2.19 3.70
C GLU A 82 6.69 -0.73 3.31
N GLU A 83 6.50 -0.46 2.01
CA GLU A 83 6.08 0.85 1.52
C GLU A 83 4.69 1.19 2.06
N TYR A 84 3.71 0.30 1.94
CA TYR A 84 2.37 0.50 2.48
C TYR A 84 2.41 0.82 3.97
N LYS A 85 3.24 0.12 4.75
CA LYS A 85 3.41 0.38 6.18
C LYS A 85 4.10 1.72 6.46
N LYS A 86 5.03 2.17 5.62
CA LYS A 86 5.60 3.53 5.72
C LYS A 86 4.55 4.59 5.42
N TRP A 87 3.74 4.40 4.38
CA TRP A 87 2.62 5.29 4.05
C TRP A 87 1.56 5.29 5.15
N GLU A 88 1.20 4.12 5.68
CA GLU A 88 0.29 3.97 6.82
C GLU A 88 0.82 4.67 8.06
N ASN A 89 2.11 4.51 8.41
CA ASN A 89 2.71 5.24 9.52
C ASN A 89 2.77 6.75 9.27
N LEU A 90 3.07 7.19 8.05
CA LEU A 90 3.10 8.62 7.72
C LEU A 90 1.71 9.24 7.83
N ILE A 91 0.69 8.56 7.31
CA ILE A 91 -0.72 8.96 7.40
C ILE A 91 -1.22 8.87 8.84
N SER A 92 -0.84 7.83 9.58
CA SER A 92 -1.18 7.68 10.99
C SER A 92 -0.49 8.71 11.87
N VAL A 93 0.70 9.21 11.51
CA VAL A 93 1.38 10.30 12.22
C VAL A 93 0.75 11.66 11.89
N GLU A 94 0.29 11.89 10.67
CA GLU A 94 -0.58 13.04 10.36
C GLU A 94 -1.90 12.96 11.13
N SER A 95 -2.49 11.76 11.25
CA SER A 95 -3.73 11.52 11.99
C SER A 95 -3.56 11.50 13.52
N GLU A 96 -2.41 11.08 14.07
CA GLU A 96 -2.11 11.18 15.51
C GLU A 96 -1.65 12.59 15.91
N GLY A 97 -1.36 13.47 14.96
CA GLY A 97 -1.38 14.92 15.17
C GLY A 97 -2.78 15.49 15.40
N GLU A 98 -3.83 14.75 15.04
CA GLU A 98 -5.23 14.94 15.44
C GLU A 98 -5.62 14.02 16.61
N GLY A 99 -4.64 13.44 17.30
CA GLY A 99 -4.83 12.56 18.45
C GLY A 99 -5.07 13.34 19.72
N VAL A 100 -6.33 13.38 20.16
CA VAL A 100 -6.80 13.92 21.45
C VAL A 100 -6.66 15.43 21.54
N LYS A 101 -7.48 16.15 20.77
CA LYS A 101 -7.94 17.47 21.21
C LYS A 101 -8.77 17.26 22.47
N GLU A 102 -8.11 17.21 23.63
CA GLU A 102 -8.75 17.60 24.88
C GLU A 102 -9.44 18.92 24.57
N ALA A 103 -10.78 18.91 24.62
CA ALA A 103 -11.61 20.07 24.36
C ALA A 103 -10.95 21.27 25.05
N LEU A 104 -10.83 22.39 24.33
CA LEU A 104 -10.12 23.58 24.81
C LEU A 104 -10.54 23.99 26.24
N LEU A 105 -11.79 23.68 26.61
CA LEU A 105 -12.41 23.91 27.92
C LEU A 105 -11.99 22.96 29.05
N ASN A 106 -11.39 21.79 28.76
CA ASN A 106 -10.96 20.83 29.77
C ASN A 106 -9.63 21.21 30.44
N ASP A 107 -8.84 22.07 29.78
CA ASP A 107 -7.54 22.51 30.27
C ASP A 107 -7.57 24.01 30.55
N GLU A 108 -7.64 24.38 31.83
CA GLU A 108 -7.60 25.77 32.31
C GLU A 108 -6.36 26.53 31.80
N THR A 109 -5.24 25.83 31.54
CA THR A 109 -4.04 26.49 31.00
C THR A 109 -4.25 26.96 29.57
N ARG A 110 -4.92 26.15 28.74
CA ARG A 110 -5.27 26.49 27.35
C ARG A 110 -6.32 27.59 27.28
N VAL A 111 -7.30 27.57 28.17
CA VAL A 111 -8.28 28.66 28.30
C VAL A 111 -7.57 29.97 28.67
N GLY A 112 -6.59 29.91 29.58
CA GLY A 112 -5.75 31.06 29.94
C GLY A 112 -4.93 31.59 28.75
N GLU A 113 -4.35 30.70 27.94
CA GLU A 113 -3.62 31.09 26.72
C GLU A 113 -4.52 31.75 25.68
N LEU A 114 -5.73 31.22 25.47
CA LEU A 114 -6.74 31.83 24.61
C LEU A 114 -7.08 33.25 25.10
N LEU A 115 -7.43 33.41 26.38
CA LEU A 115 -7.77 34.71 26.96
C LEU A 115 -6.61 35.69 26.86
N GLY A 116 -5.38 35.28 27.18
CA GLY A 116 -4.19 36.13 27.07
C GLY A 116 -3.85 36.49 25.61
N ARG A 117 -4.22 35.65 24.63
CA ARG A 117 -4.10 35.98 23.21
C ARG A 117 -5.12 37.05 22.80
N LEU A 118 -6.37 36.92 23.26
CA LEU A 118 -7.47 37.86 22.99
C LEU A 118 -7.30 39.21 23.71
N GLU A 119 -6.66 39.22 24.88
CA GLU A 119 -6.31 40.45 25.59
C GLU A 119 -5.21 41.25 24.87
N ARG A 120 -4.27 40.56 24.21
CA ARG A 120 -3.19 41.20 23.43
C ARG A 120 -3.68 41.77 22.11
N GLU A 121 -4.53 41.03 21.42
CA GLU A 121 -5.12 41.47 20.16
C GLU A 121 -6.62 41.30 20.23
N LYS A 122 -7.34 42.43 20.28
CA LYS A 122 -8.80 42.39 20.45
C LYS A 122 -9.54 41.99 19.19
N VAL A 123 -8.89 42.04 18.03
CA VAL A 123 -9.47 41.70 16.74
C VAL A 123 -8.67 40.57 16.14
N CYS A 124 -9.21 39.35 16.22
CA CYS A 124 -8.53 38.14 15.77
C CYS A 124 -9.31 37.45 14.65
N VAL A 125 -8.61 36.71 13.80
CA VAL A 125 -9.22 35.74 12.88
C VAL A 125 -9.32 34.41 13.61
N VAL A 126 -10.51 33.80 13.65
CA VAL A 126 -10.75 32.54 14.39
C VAL A 126 -9.79 31.44 13.94
N ASP A 127 -9.55 31.34 12.63
CA ASP A 127 -8.65 30.33 12.06
C ASP A 127 -7.18 30.52 12.48
N GLU A 128 -6.73 31.76 12.69
CA GLU A 128 -5.36 32.03 13.15
C GLU A 128 -5.21 31.61 14.62
N VAL A 129 -6.19 31.94 15.46
CA VAL A 129 -6.22 31.52 16.87
C VAL A 129 -6.30 30.00 17.00
N ALA A 130 -7.10 29.36 16.14
CA ALA A 130 -7.21 27.90 16.09
C ALA A 130 -5.88 27.24 15.69
N CYS A 131 -5.18 27.81 14.70
CA CYS A 131 -3.85 27.35 14.29
C CYS A 131 -2.81 27.51 15.42
N GLU A 132 -2.80 28.64 16.11
CA GLU A 132 -1.86 28.91 17.21
C GLU A 132 -2.05 27.94 18.39
N LEU A 133 -3.31 27.65 18.74
CA LEU A 133 -3.67 26.75 19.83
C LEU A 133 -3.72 25.26 19.43
N GLY A 134 -3.55 24.96 18.14
CA GLY A 134 -3.63 23.61 17.60
C GLY A 134 -5.02 22.97 17.77
N VAL A 135 -6.09 23.76 17.77
CA VAL A 135 -7.50 23.31 17.91
C VAL A 135 -8.28 23.55 16.62
N THR A 136 -9.52 23.05 16.54
CA THR A 136 -10.40 23.37 15.41
C THR A 136 -11.02 24.75 15.57
N SER A 137 -11.35 25.43 14.47
CA SER A 137 -12.06 26.72 14.52
C SER A 137 -13.40 26.61 15.23
N GLU A 138 -14.10 25.48 15.10
CA GLU A 138 -15.36 25.20 15.80
C GLU A 138 -15.19 25.14 17.33
N GLU A 139 -14.11 24.53 17.82
CA GLU A 139 -13.80 24.49 19.26
C GLU A 139 -13.47 25.88 19.81
N VAL A 140 -12.78 26.74 19.05
CA VAL A 140 -12.52 28.12 19.47
C VAL A 140 -13.84 28.89 19.60
N VAL A 141 -14.73 28.76 18.61
CA VAL A 141 -16.06 29.40 18.67
C VAL A 141 -16.85 28.90 19.86
N SER A 142 -16.93 27.59 20.07
CA SER A 142 -17.65 27.00 21.20
C SER A 142 -17.06 27.42 22.55
N ALA A 143 -15.74 27.54 22.66
CA ALA A 143 -15.09 28.02 23.87
C ALA A 143 -15.38 29.51 24.13
N LEU A 144 -15.37 30.34 23.09
CA LEU A 144 -15.73 31.76 23.18
C LEU A 144 -17.18 31.96 23.62
N GLU A 145 -18.14 31.21 23.05
CA GLU A 145 -19.55 31.23 23.46
C GLU A 145 -19.72 30.79 24.93
N THR A 146 -18.94 29.81 25.37
CA THR A 146 -18.95 29.35 26.77
C THR A 146 -18.40 30.43 27.71
N LEU A 147 -17.28 31.06 27.35
CA LEU A 147 -16.68 32.15 28.13
C LEU A 147 -17.58 33.40 28.18
N GLU A 148 -18.35 33.64 27.11
CA GLU A 148 -19.40 34.66 27.10
C GLU A 148 -20.58 34.29 28.01
N ALA A 149 -21.02 33.04 28.00
CA ALA A 149 -22.07 32.55 28.90
C ALA A 149 -21.66 32.60 30.37
N GLU A 150 -20.36 32.42 30.66
CA GLU A 150 -19.77 32.62 32.00
C GLU A 150 -19.62 34.11 32.37
N GLY A 151 -19.75 35.02 31.41
CA GLY A 151 -19.60 36.47 31.61
C GLY A 151 -18.16 36.95 31.73
N ARG A 152 -17.17 36.13 31.36
CA ARG A 152 -15.74 36.50 31.48
C ARG A 152 -15.30 37.46 30.38
N VAL A 153 -15.85 37.30 29.18
CA VAL A 153 -15.57 38.14 28.00
C VAL A 153 -16.84 38.35 27.20
N LEU A 154 -16.88 39.42 26.42
CA LEU A 154 -17.96 39.71 25.49
C LEU A 154 -17.42 39.56 24.07
N VAL A 155 -18.08 38.74 23.25
CA VAL A 155 -17.54 38.34 21.95
C VAL A 155 -18.50 38.80 20.85
N VAL A 156 -17.95 39.49 19.86
CA VAL A 156 -18.71 39.93 18.68
C VAL A 156 -18.12 39.25 17.45
N PHE A 157 -18.93 38.43 16.78
CA PHE A 157 -18.58 37.75 15.54
C PHE A 157 -18.96 38.61 14.32
N ASP A 158 -18.02 38.77 13.40
CA ASP A 158 -18.25 39.33 12.06
C ASP A 158 -18.61 38.19 11.08
N ASP A 159 -19.39 38.49 10.04
CA ASP A 159 -19.85 37.52 9.04
C ASP A 159 -18.70 36.89 8.22
N ARG A 160 -17.48 37.43 8.35
CA ARG A 160 -16.26 36.98 7.68
C ARG A 160 -15.33 36.13 8.56
N GLY A 161 -15.77 35.71 9.75
CA GLY A 161 -14.95 34.90 10.66
C GLY A 161 -13.90 35.70 11.45
N LYS A 162 -14.09 37.01 11.56
CA LYS A 162 -13.35 37.84 12.53
C LYS A 162 -14.10 37.88 13.85
N VAL A 163 -13.36 37.80 14.93
CA VAL A 163 -13.88 37.95 16.29
C VAL A 163 -13.30 39.20 16.93
N MET A 164 -14.18 39.98 17.54
CA MET A 164 -13.80 41.07 18.42
C MET A 164 -14.12 40.69 19.85
N VAL A 165 -13.13 40.80 20.73
CA VAL A 165 -13.30 40.49 22.15
C VAL A 165 -13.17 41.75 22.97
N VAL A 166 -14.12 41.94 23.89
CA VAL A 166 -14.17 43.05 24.82
C VAL A 166 -14.18 42.47 26.23
N SER A 167 -13.27 42.95 27.08
CA SER A 167 -13.23 42.51 28.47
C SER A 167 -14.41 43.07 29.26
N GLU A 168 -14.81 42.38 30.34
CA GLU A 168 -15.89 42.86 31.22
C GLU A 168 -15.61 44.27 31.75
N ALA A 169 -14.36 44.56 32.13
CA ALA A 169 -13.94 45.87 32.61
C ALA A 169 -14.16 46.99 31.58
N GLU A 170 -13.94 46.71 30.30
CA GLU A 170 -14.16 47.67 29.21
C GLU A 170 -15.64 47.88 28.93
N ALA A 171 -16.41 46.80 28.91
CA ALA A 171 -17.86 46.87 28.79
C ALA A 171 -18.49 47.68 29.94
N GLU A 172 -18.01 47.48 31.17
CA GLU A 172 -18.47 48.21 32.34
C GLU A 172 -18.06 49.70 32.28
N ALA A 173 -16.85 50.01 31.83
CA ALA A 173 -16.40 51.38 31.64
C ALA A 173 -17.30 52.14 30.65
N VAL A 174 -17.66 51.51 29.54
CA VAL A 174 -18.60 52.08 28.56
C VAL A 174 -19.99 52.23 29.16
N ALA A 175 -20.50 51.23 29.89
CA ALA A 175 -21.80 51.29 30.54
C ALA A 175 -21.92 52.46 31.53
N ARG A 176 -20.92 52.66 32.40
CA ARG A 176 -20.89 53.77 33.38
C ARG A 176 -20.94 55.15 32.70
N VAL A 177 -20.30 55.28 31.55
CA VAL A 177 -20.29 56.54 30.78
C VAL A 177 -21.67 56.81 30.19
N VAL A 178 -22.29 55.79 29.61
CA VAL A 178 -23.65 55.88 29.05
C VAL A 178 -24.66 56.23 30.15
N GLU A 179 -24.55 55.63 31.33
CA GLU A 179 -25.42 55.93 32.47
C GLU A 179 -25.24 57.37 32.98
N LYS A 180 -23.99 57.87 33.05
CA LYS A 180 -23.69 59.21 33.54
C LYS A 180 -24.17 60.32 32.61
N GLU A 181 -24.03 60.13 31.29
CA GLU A 181 -24.41 61.11 30.28
C GLU A 181 -25.89 60.98 29.86
N GLY A 182 -26.50 59.80 30.07
CA GLY A 182 -27.88 59.50 29.71
C GLY A 182 -28.10 59.46 28.20
N ARG A 183 -28.28 60.62 27.56
CA ARG A 183 -28.42 60.75 26.10
C ARG A 183 -27.11 61.19 25.49
N ILE A 184 -26.39 60.25 24.89
CA ILE A 184 -25.14 60.52 24.18
C ILE A 184 -25.34 60.42 22.67
N SER A 185 -24.65 61.26 21.89
CA SER A 185 -24.61 61.11 20.44
C SER A 185 -23.61 60.03 20.04
N LEU A 186 -23.86 59.34 18.92
CA LEU A 186 -22.97 58.28 18.42
C LEU A 186 -21.52 58.79 18.29
N ALA A 187 -21.32 59.98 17.73
CA ALA A 187 -19.99 60.56 17.57
C ALA A 187 -19.25 60.77 18.91
N LYS A 188 -19.98 61.16 19.96
CA LYS A 188 -19.40 61.35 21.30
C LYS A 188 -19.10 60.01 21.97
N LEU A 189 -19.98 59.01 21.78
CA LEU A 189 -19.76 57.66 22.25
C LEU A 189 -18.53 57.02 21.58
N THR A 190 -18.43 57.09 20.25
CA THR A 190 -17.27 56.56 19.51
C THR A 190 -15.97 57.19 20.00
N ALA A 191 -15.91 58.52 20.16
CA ALA A 191 -14.71 59.20 20.66
C ALA A 191 -14.31 58.79 22.10
N MET A 192 -15.28 58.42 22.94
CA MET A 192 -15.01 57.90 24.28
C MET A 192 -14.58 56.43 24.24
N CYS A 193 -15.24 55.60 23.43
CA CYS A 193 -14.91 54.20 23.23
C CYS A 193 -13.51 54.03 22.65
N ASP A 194 -13.07 54.87 21.71
CA ASP A 194 -11.72 54.85 21.14
C ASP A 194 -10.63 55.07 22.20
N SER A 195 -10.95 55.73 23.32
CA SER A 195 -10.02 55.90 24.45
C SER A 195 -10.04 54.77 25.47
N MET A 196 -11.11 53.97 25.49
CA MET A 196 -11.36 52.91 26.48
C MET A 196 -11.03 51.52 25.91
N ILE A 197 -11.26 51.34 24.61
CA ILE A 197 -11.01 50.10 23.89
C ILE A 197 -9.77 50.32 23.03
N ASP A 198 -8.61 49.92 23.56
CA ASP A 198 -7.41 49.87 22.73
C ASP A 198 -7.50 48.71 21.74
N LEU A 199 -7.63 49.03 20.46
CA LEU A 199 -7.71 48.05 19.37
C LEU A 199 -6.31 47.68 18.82
N LYS A 200 -5.25 48.34 19.30
CA LYS A 200 -3.88 48.07 18.87
C LYS A 200 -3.15 47.27 19.95
N GLY A 201 -2.94 45.99 19.68
CA GLY A 201 -1.78 45.31 20.26
C GLY A 201 -0.54 45.89 19.61
N GLU A 202 0.31 46.56 20.40
CA GLU A 202 1.72 46.76 20.01
C GLU A 202 2.51 45.45 20.17
#